data_AF-A0A914LCW9-F1
#
_entry.id   AF-A0A914LCW9-F1
#
_cell.length_a   1.000
_cell.length_b   1.000
_cell.length_c   1.000
_cell.angle_alpha   90.00
_cell.angle_beta   90.00
_cell.angle_gamma   90.00
#
_symmetry.space_group_name_H-M   'P 1'
#
loop_
_entity.id
_entity.type
_entity.pdbx_description
1 polymer ?
#
loop_
_entity_poly.entity_id
_entity_poly.type
_entity_poly.pdbx_seq_one_letter_code
_entity_poly.pdbx_strand_id
1 'polypeptide(L)'
;MLSARSIIDSHFGASEIVTPLGIARDCPYSKGEKEGRCLGKAWLSDDEPLTRLTRKENPFVCAEEQQEAFEKMQTPQIVTALDGTKLAPFFTKRFVFSNHYSCSFIIDNINYSSTEQYYMQWKAIMSGNEDIAQQISNCHVAGDIKRMGSHLRGHDTAKWRKICILIMTIANWAKYSQNV
;
A
#
# COMPACT_ATOMS: atom_id res chain seq x y z
N MET A 1 -8.22 10.58 19.37
CA MET A 1 -7.12 10.51 18.38
C MET A 1 -7.64 11.11 17.09
N LEU A 2 -6.80 11.85 16.36
CA LEU A 2 -7.15 12.33 15.02
C LEU A 2 -7.33 11.12 14.09
N SER A 3 -8.33 11.13 13.20
CA SER A 3 -8.49 10.06 12.21
C SER A 3 -7.35 10.09 11.20
N ALA A 4 -6.98 8.94 10.63
CA ALA A 4 -5.95 8.89 9.60
C ALA A 4 -6.30 9.81 8.43
N ARG A 5 -7.59 9.90 8.09
CA ARG A 5 -8.10 10.87 7.11
C ARG A 5 -7.81 12.31 7.49
N SER A 6 -8.06 12.72 8.73
CA SER A 6 -7.75 14.10 9.17
C SER A 6 -6.25 14.42 9.14
N ILE A 7 -5.38 13.44 9.42
CA ILE A 7 -3.92 13.57 9.31
C ILE A 7 -3.50 13.70 7.85
N ILE A 8 -4.10 12.92 6.96
CA ILE A 8 -3.79 12.97 5.52
C ILE A 8 -4.27 14.29 4.92
N ASP A 9 -5.49 14.72 5.27
CA ASP A 9 -6.09 15.97 4.79
C ASP A 9 -5.32 17.20 5.29
N SER A 10 -4.79 17.19 6.53
CA SER A 10 -3.95 18.28 7.05
C SER A 10 -2.59 18.42 6.34
N HIS A 11 -2.16 17.38 5.63
CA HIS A 11 -0.92 17.39 4.84
C HIS A 11 -1.17 17.59 3.35
N PHE A 12 -2.43 17.67 2.92
CA PHE A 12 -2.80 17.97 1.56
C PHE A 12 -2.62 19.46 1.27
N GLY A 13 -1.54 19.81 0.56
CA GLY A 13 -1.19 21.21 0.26
C GLY A 13 -0.16 21.84 1.21
N ALA A 14 0.33 21.11 2.21
CA ALA A 14 1.45 21.54 3.04
C ALA A 14 2.80 21.38 2.31
N SER A 15 3.73 22.31 2.51
CA SER A 15 5.10 22.24 1.98
C SER A 15 5.97 21.20 2.71
N GLU A 16 5.51 20.68 3.86
CA GLU A 16 6.24 19.77 4.73
C GLU A 16 5.38 18.55 5.12
N ILE A 17 6.02 17.38 5.28
CA ILE A 17 5.38 16.18 5.83
C ILE A 17 5.76 16.07 7.30
N VAL A 18 4.78 16.14 8.20
CA VAL A 18 4.95 15.80 9.62
C VAL A 18 4.68 14.30 9.76
N THR A 19 5.72 13.55 10.12
CA THR A 19 5.58 12.12 10.40
C THR A 19 4.76 11.89 11.68
N PRO A 20 4.16 10.69 11.90
CA PRO A 20 3.47 10.37 13.16
C PRO A 20 4.31 10.50 14.43
N LEU A 21 5.64 10.64 14.29
CA LEU A 21 6.59 10.89 15.38
C LEU A 21 6.81 12.39 15.67
N GLY A 22 6.06 13.29 15.02
CA GLY A 22 6.18 14.74 15.19
C GLY A 22 7.42 15.37 14.53
N ILE A 23 8.17 14.59 13.73
CA ILE A 23 9.37 15.08 13.04
C ILE A 23 8.96 15.54 11.64
N ALA A 24 9.18 16.82 11.35
CA ALA A 24 9.12 17.38 10.02
C ALA A 24 10.33 16.91 9.21
N ARG A 25 10.11 16.34 8.03
CA ARG A 25 11.17 15.96 7.10
C ARG A 25 10.84 16.43 5.69
N ASP A 26 11.85 16.88 4.97
CA ASP A 26 11.74 17.09 3.52
C ASP A 26 11.22 15.81 2.86
N CYS A 27 10.18 15.95 2.05
CA CYS A 27 9.72 14.82 1.24
C CYS A 27 10.86 14.40 0.31
N PRO A 28 11.39 13.17 0.38
CA PRO A 28 12.50 12.72 -0.46
C PRO A 28 12.14 12.66 -1.95
N TYR A 29 10.88 12.91 -2.30
CA TYR A 29 10.34 12.97 -3.66
C TYR A 29 10.04 14.39 -4.15
N SER A 30 10.38 15.44 -3.39
CA SER A 30 10.22 16.85 -3.80
C SER A 30 11.22 17.28 -4.88
N LYS A 31 12.34 16.54 -5.03
CA LYS A 31 13.40 16.86 -5.99
C LYS A 31 13.26 16.03 -7.27
N GLY A 32 12.61 16.62 -8.27
CA GLY A 32 12.70 16.23 -9.69
C GLY A 32 11.91 15.00 -10.11
N GLU A 33 11.30 15.07 -11.30
CA GLU A 33 10.75 13.91 -11.98
C GLU A 33 11.86 12.86 -12.19
N LYS A 34 11.77 11.74 -11.48
CA LYS A 34 12.46 10.52 -11.93
C LYS A 34 11.74 10.01 -13.17
N GLU A 35 12.28 10.32 -14.35
CA GLU A 35 12.01 9.58 -15.58
C GLU A 35 12.27 8.08 -15.32
N GLY A 36 11.28 7.24 -15.67
CA GLY A 36 11.49 5.80 -15.80
C GLY A 36 11.42 4.97 -14.52
N ARG A 37 10.23 4.41 -14.24
CA ARG A 37 9.95 2.95 -14.28
C ARG A 37 8.58 2.68 -13.63
N CYS A 38 7.52 2.95 -14.37
CA CYS A 38 6.28 2.20 -14.22
C CYS A 38 6.38 1.01 -15.17
N LEU A 39 6.60 -0.18 -14.64
CA LEU A 39 6.46 -1.41 -15.43
C LEU A 39 4.97 -1.69 -15.62
N GLY A 40 4.52 -1.71 -16.89
CA GLY A 40 3.20 -2.18 -17.31
C GLY A 40 2.60 -1.32 -18.42
N LYS A 41 2.41 -1.89 -19.61
CA LYS A 41 1.80 -1.26 -20.80
C LYS A 41 0.28 -1.49 -20.87
N ALA A 42 -0.37 -0.59 -21.62
CA ALA A 42 -1.68 -0.64 -22.29
C ALA A 42 -2.96 -0.51 -21.42
N TRP A 43 -3.68 0.59 -21.65
CA TRP A 43 -5.00 0.88 -21.09
C TRP A 43 -6.10 0.20 -21.92
N LEU A 44 -7.08 -0.41 -21.25
CA LEU A 44 -8.34 -0.84 -21.87
C LEU A 44 -9.25 0.40 -22.01
N SER A 45 -9.82 0.58 -23.21
CA SER A 45 -10.78 1.64 -23.52
C SER A 45 -12.08 1.48 -22.73
N ASP A 46 -12.62 2.59 -22.24
CA ASP A 46 -13.90 2.67 -21.55
C ASP A 46 -15.04 2.27 -22.51
N ASP A 47 -15.78 1.20 -22.17
CA ASP A 47 -17.19 0.90 -22.48
C ASP A 47 -17.42 -0.62 -22.67
N GLU A 48 -17.70 -1.36 -21.59
CA GLU A 48 -18.40 -2.67 -21.61
C GLU A 48 -18.91 -3.04 -20.19
N PRO A 49 -20.08 -3.69 -20.03
CA PRO A 49 -20.75 -3.82 -18.74
C PRO A 49 -20.12 -4.90 -17.84
N LEU A 50 -19.92 -4.54 -16.57
CA LEU A 50 -19.31 -5.38 -15.53
C LEU A 50 -20.27 -6.50 -15.04
N THR A 51 -20.49 -7.54 -15.83
CA THR A 51 -21.12 -8.77 -15.32
C THR A 51 -20.40 -10.03 -15.78
N ARG A 52 -19.84 -10.77 -14.80
CA ARG A 52 -19.14 -12.08 -14.91
C ARG A 52 -17.94 -12.13 -15.86
N LEU A 53 -16.78 -11.73 -15.37
CA LEU A 53 -15.52 -11.87 -16.11
C LEU A 53 -14.42 -12.47 -15.21
N THR A 54 -13.61 -13.36 -15.78
CA THR A 54 -12.52 -14.08 -15.10
C THR A 54 -11.33 -13.15 -14.79
N ARG A 55 -10.35 -13.63 -13.99
CA ARG A 55 -9.10 -12.90 -13.66
C ARG A 55 -8.33 -12.34 -14.86
N LYS A 56 -8.52 -12.91 -16.06
CA LYS A 56 -7.90 -12.44 -17.32
C LYS A 56 -8.68 -11.30 -17.99
N GLU A 57 -9.96 -11.16 -17.66
CA GLU A 57 -10.90 -10.29 -18.37
C GLU A 57 -11.28 -9.06 -17.53
N ASN A 58 -11.20 -9.13 -16.20
CA ASN A 58 -11.36 -7.98 -15.32
C ASN A 58 -10.21 -7.90 -14.28
N PRO A 59 -9.32 -6.89 -14.36
CA PRO A 59 -8.17 -6.77 -13.45
C PRO A 59 -8.58 -6.47 -12.00
N PHE A 60 -9.84 -6.09 -11.75
CA PHE A 60 -10.40 -5.71 -10.46
C PHE A 60 -11.06 -6.86 -9.69
N VAL A 61 -11.09 -8.07 -10.26
CA VAL A 61 -11.55 -9.25 -9.54
C VAL A 61 -10.50 -9.69 -8.51
N CYS A 62 -10.91 -9.73 -7.25
CA CYS A 62 -10.17 -10.39 -6.18
C CYS A 62 -10.51 -11.88 -6.18
N ALA A 63 -9.50 -12.75 -6.10
CA ALA A 63 -9.79 -14.17 -5.90
C ALA A 63 -10.27 -14.45 -4.48
N GLU A 64 -11.04 -15.54 -4.35
CA GLU A 64 -11.27 -16.16 -3.06
C GLU A 64 -9.93 -16.50 -2.41
N GLU A 65 -9.77 -16.07 -1.16
CA GLU A 65 -8.58 -16.34 -0.38
C GLU A 65 -8.58 -17.83 -0.07
N GLN A 66 -7.78 -18.60 -0.81
CA GLN A 66 -7.46 -19.96 -0.38
C GLN A 66 -6.75 -19.80 0.96
N GLN A 67 -7.30 -20.44 1.99
CA GLN A 67 -6.74 -20.47 3.34
C GLN A 67 -5.37 -21.19 3.28
N GLU A 68 -4.34 -20.51 2.77
CA GLU A 68 -2.96 -20.95 2.88
C GLU A 68 -2.68 -21.04 4.38
N ALA A 69 -2.42 -22.27 4.85
CA ALA A 69 -2.11 -22.56 6.24
C ALA A 69 -1.16 -21.49 6.76
N PHE A 70 -1.54 -20.82 7.85
CA PHE A 70 -0.83 -19.73 8.51
C PHE A 70 0.67 -20.06 8.58
N GLU A 71 1.42 -19.65 7.56
CA GLU A 71 2.79 -20.07 7.39
C GLU A 71 3.56 -19.40 8.51
N LYS A 72 4.19 -20.21 9.37
CA LYS A 72 4.86 -19.75 10.59
C LYS A 72 5.67 -18.49 10.29
N MET A 73 5.44 -17.45 11.09
CA MET A 73 6.15 -16.18 11.04
C MET A 73 7.66 -16.43 10.87
N GLN A 74 8.22 -15.96 9.76
CA GLN A 74 9.65 -16.14 9.49
C GLN A 74 10.41 -14.91 9.94
N THR A 75 11.31 -15.08 10.91
CA THR A 75 12.27 -14.05 11.31
C THR A 75 13.47 -14.11 10.38
N PRO A 76 13.91 -12.99 9.79
CA PRO A 76 15.11 -12.97 8.97
C PRO A 76 16.34 -13.24 9.84
N GLN A 77 17.31 -13.96 9.27
CA GLN A 77 18.59 -14.18 9.93
C GLN A 77 19.37 -12.87 9.97
N ILE A 78 19.96 -12.56 11.13
CA ILE A 78 20.83 -11.40 11.27
C ILE A 78 22.21 -11.77 10.74
N VAL A 79 22.68 -11.04 9.73
CA VAL A 79 24.02 -11.16 9.17
C VAL A 79 24.85 -9.94 9.54
N THR A 80 26.17 -10.09 9.64
CA THR A 80 27.08 -8.99 9.97
C THR A 80 27.88 -8.63 8.73
N ALA A 81 27.82 -7.36 8.31
CA ALA A 81 28.62 -6.84 7.20
C ALA A 81 30.10 -6.71 7.59
N LEU A 82 30.97 -6.46 6.60
CA LEU A 82 32.42 -6.34 6.80
C LEU A 82 32.81 -5.21 7.76
N ASP A 83 31.98 -4.17 7.87
CA ASP A 83 32.16 -3.03 8.78
C ASP A 83 31.57 -3.25 10.18
N GLY A 84 31.03 -4.44 10.46
CA GLY A 84 30.37 -4.77 11.73
C GLY A 84 28.88 -4.42 11.80
N THR A 85 28.28 -3.83 10.75
CA THR A 85 26.85 -3.51 10.72
C THR A 85 26.00 -4.78 10.73
N LYS A 86 25.01 -4.84 11.63
CA LYS A 86 24.01 -5.93 11.67
C LYS A 86 22.91 -5.65 10.65
N LEU A 87 22.65 -6.62 9.78
CA LEU A 87 21.64 -6.55 8.73
C LEU A 87 20.62 -7.67 8.91
N ALA A 88 19.35 -7.37 8.61
CA ALA A 88 18.25 -8.33 8.63
C ALA A 88 17.68 -8.50 7.21
N PRO A 89 18.38 -9.18 6.29
CA PRO A 89 17.89 -9.39 4.92
C PRO A 89 16.61 -10.22 4.92
N PHE A 90 15.60 -9.74 4.21
CA PHE A 90 14.33 -10.45 4.04
C PHE A 90 13.84 -10.34 2.59
N PHE A 91 13.13 -11.36 2.12
CA PHE A 91 12.54 -11.38 0.79
C PHE A 91 11.26 -12.23 0.81
N THR A 92 10.20 -11.79 0.12
CA THR A 92 8.83 -12.36 0.10
C THR A 92 7.87 -11.86 1.20
N LYS A 93 6.57 -12.23 1.05
CA LYS A 93 5.47 -11.95 1.99
C LYS A 93 5.53 -12.75 3.30
N ARG A 94 6.49 -13.67 3.45
CA ARG A 94 6.65 -14.52 4.65
C ARG A 94 7.24 -13.80 5.85
N PHE A 95 7.93 -12.69 5.60
CA PHE A 95 8.62 -11.91 6.62
C PHE A 95 7.76 -10.75 7.10
N VAL A 96 7.72 -10.54 8.42
CA VAL A 96 6.93 -9.46 9.04
C VAL A 96 7.33 -8.07 8.60
N PHE A 97 8.55 -7.88 8.09
CA PHE A 97 9.00 -6.59 7.56
C PHE A 97 8.44 -6.27 6.16
N SER A 98 7.80 -7.24 5.50
CA SER A 98 7.16 -7.03 4.20
C SER A 98 5.84 -6.28 4.35
N ASN A 99 5.57 -5.32 3.46
CA ASN A 99 4.26 -4.65 3.40
C ASN A 99 3.14 -5.56 2.90
N HIS A 100 3.51 -6.65 2.22
CA HIS A 100 2.59 -7.69 1.75
C HIS A 100 2.38 -8.79 2.79
N TYR A 101 3.00 -8.70 3.97
CA TYR A 101 2.79 -9.65 5.06
C TYR A 101 1.33 -9.60 5.51
N SER A 102 0.68 -10.77 5.55
CA SER A 102 -0.71 -10.89 5.98
C SER A 102 -0.79 -10.77 7.50
N CYS A 103 -1.45 -9.73 7.99
CA CYS A 103 -1.74 -9.48 9.41
C CYS A 103 -2.94 -8.55 9.54
N SER A 104 -3.78 -8.79 10.55
CA SER A 104 -4.96 -7.96 10.81
C SER A 104 -4.56 -6.75 11.66
N PHE A 105 -5.02 -5.57 11.27
CA PHE A 105 -4.92 -4.35 12.07
C PHE A 105 -6.02 -3.37 11.67
N ILE A 106 -6.38 -2.47 12.58
CA ILE A 106 -7.51 -1.55 12.42
C ILE A 106 -7.00 -0.11 12.28
N ILE A 107 -7.51 0.62 11.29
CA ILE A 107 -7.31 2.07 11.13
C ILE A 107 -8.67 2.69 10.82
N ASP A 108 -9.07 3.73 11.55
CA ASP A 108 -10.37 4.41 11.39
C ASP A 108 -11.56 3.44 11.35
N ASN A 109 -11.56 2.41 12.22
CA ASN A 109 -12.55 1.33 12.31
C ASN A 109 -12.65 0.40 11.07
N ILE A 110 -11.71 0.48 10.13
CA ILE A 110 -11.60 -0.43 9.00
C ILE A 110 -10.52 -1.48 9.31
N ASN A 111 -10.86 -2.75 9.13
CA ASN A 111 -9.91 -3.85 9.28
C ASN A 111 -9.13 -4.06 7.97
N TYR A 112 -7.81 -4.09 8.06
CA TYR A 112 -6.91 -4.33 6.96
C TYR A 112 -6.15 -5.65 7.17
N SER A 113 -5.89 -6.37 6.08
CA SER A 113 -5.11 -7.61 6.08
C SER A 113 -3.62 -7.40 5.75
N SER A 114 -3.23 -6.21 5.29
CA SER A 114 -1.83 -5.85 5.04
C SER A 114 -1.66 -4.34 4.87
N THR A 115 -0.44 -3.82 5.04
CA THR A 115 -0.16 -2.40 4.79
C THR A 115 -0.26 -2.04 3.31
N GLU A 116 -0.02 -3.00 2.41
CA GLU A 116 -0.26 -2.83 0.96
C GLU A 116 -1.75 -2.58 0.64
N GLN A 117 -2.67 -3.25 1.34
CA GLN A 117 -4.12 -3.04 1.16
C GLN A 117 -4.50 -1.59 1.49
N TYR A 118 -4.08 -1.09 2.66
CA TYR A 118 -4.29 0.31 3.05
C TYR A 118 -3.68 1.27 2.03
N TYR A 119 -2.44 1.02 1.62
CA TYR A 119 -1.70 1.87 0.69
C TYR A 119 -2.36 1.96 -0.70
N MET A 120 -2.82 0.83 -1.26
CA MET A 120 -3.50 0.80 -2.55
C MET A 120 -4.92 1.37 -2.48
N GLN A 121 -5.65 1.16 -1.38
CA GLN A 121 -6.97 1.78 -1.18
C GLN A 121 -6.86 3.31 -1.21
N TRP A 122 -5.93 3.89 -0.45
CA TRP A 122 -5.73 5.34 -0.46
C TRP A 122 -5.24 5.87 -1.80
N LYS A 123 -4.41 5.10 -2.52
CA LYS A 123 -4.02 5.45 -3.88
C LYS A 123 -5.25 5.56 -4.80
N ALA A 124 -6.21 4.64 -4.69
CA ALA A 124 -7.45 4.64 -5.44
C ALA A 124 -8.34 5.84 -5.09
N ILE A 125 -8.55 6.09 -3.79
CA ILE A 125 -9.30 7.26 -3.28
C ILE A 125 -8.70 8.56 -3.83
N MET A 126 -7.38 8.73 -3.75
CA MET A 126 -6.70 9.95 -4.20
C MET A 126 -6.70 10.14 -5.71
N SER A 127 -6.89 9.05 -6.46
CA SER A 127 -7.03 9.07 -7.91
C SER A 127 -8.49 9.22 -8.33
N GLY A 128 -9.45 9.35 -7.38
CA GLY A 128 -10.88 9.46 -7.67
C GLY A 128 -11.49 8.18 -8.23
N ASN A 129 -11.00 7.02 -7.81
CA ASN A 129 -11.53 5.70 -8.19
C ASN A 129 -12.13 5.02 -6.95
N GLU A 130 -13.25 5.55 -6.45
CA GLU A 130 -13.93 5.09 -5.23
C GLU A 130 -14.43 3.64 -5.35
N ASP A 131 -14.87 3.24 -6.54
CA ASP A 131 -15.29 1.87 -6.86
C ASP A 131 -14.15 0.87 -6.68
N ILE A 132 -12.94 1.22 -7.15
CA ILE A 132 -11.74 0.40 -6.99
C ILE A 132 -11.27 0.43 -5.53
N ALA A 133 -11.38 1.58 -4.85
CA ALA A 133 -11.04 1.68 -3.42
C ALA A 133 -11.90 0.74 -2.57
N GLN A 134 -13.19 0.63 -2.87
CA GLN A 134 -14.10 -0.29 -2.20
C GLN A 134 -13.73 -1.76 -2.49
N GLN A 135 -13.39 -2.09 -3.74
CA GLN A 135 -12.94 -3.43 -4.12
C GLN A 135 -11.64 -3.83 -3.41
N ILE A 136 -10.67 -2.91 -3.30
CA ILE A 136 -9.44 -3.13 -2.54
C ILE A 136 -9.75 -3.33 -1.05
N SER A 137 -10.69 -2.57 -0.48
CA SER A 137 -11.11 -2.73 0.92
C SER A 137 -11.62 -4.14 1.23
N ASN A 138 -12.25 -4.78 0.26
CA ASN A 138 -12.86 -6.10 0.38
C ASN A 138 -11.93 -7.23 -0.12
N CYS A 139 -10.71 -6.91 -0.56
CA CYS A 139 -9.78 -7.89 -1.10
C CYS A 139 -8.62 -8.13 -0.13
N HIS A 140 -8.29 -9.40 0.11
CA HIS A 140 -7.20 -9.78 1.04
C HIS A 140 -5.98 -10.38 0.32
N VAL A 141 -6.09 -10.64 -0.98
CA VAL A 141 -5.01 -11.21 -1.79
C VAL A 141 -4.04 -10.11 -2.24
N ALA A 142 -2.86 -10.03 -1.63
CA ALA A 142 -1.87 -8.99 -1.89
C ALA A 142 -1.49 -8.81 -3.37
N GLY A 143 -1.43 -9.90 -4.14
CA GLY A 143 -1.16 -9.85 -5.58
C GLY A 143 -2.30 -9.17 -6.38
N ASP A 144 -3.54 -9.39 -5.97
CA ASP A 144 -4.72 -8.80 -6.60
C ASP A 144 -4.86 -7.33 -6.22
N ILE A 145 -4.69 -6.99 -4.94
CA ILE A 145 -4.61 -5.61 -4.43
C ILE A 145 -3.62 -4.78 -5.26
N LYS A 146 -2.40 -5.29 -5.44
CA LYS A 146 -1.34 -4.60 -6.18
C LYS A 146 -1.67 -4.43 -7.65
N ARG A 147 -2.30 -5.45 -8.26
CA ARG A 147 -2.77 -5.38 -9.65
C ARG A 147 -3.87 -4.33 -9.79
N MET A 148 -4.84 -4.27 -8.89
CA MET A 148 -5.89 -3.24 -8.92
C MET A 148 -5.30 -1.83 -8.89
N GLY A 149 -4.35 -1.59 -7.96
CA GLY A 149 -3.71 -0.29 -7.82
C GLY A 149 -2.75 0.09 -8.97
N SER A 150 -2.41 -0.83 -9.88
CA SER A 150 -1.67 -0.53 -11.10
C SER A 150 -2.56 -0.10 -12.27
N HIS A 151 -3.89 -0.29 -12.17
CA HIS A 151 -4.86 0.02 -13.24
C HIS A 151 -5.75 1.23 -12.90
N LEU A 152 -5.37 2.05 -11.90
CA LEU A 152 -6.12 3.24 -11.52
C LEU A 152 -6.11 4.29 -12.63
N ARG A 153 -7.29 4.80 -12.98
CA ARG A 153 -7.45 5.90 -13.94
C ARG A 153 -7.07 7.23 -13.31
N GLY A 154 -6.54 8.18 -14.10
CA GLY A 154 -6.26 9.54 -13.63
C GLY A 154 -5.17 9.65 -12.56
N HIS A 155 -4.27 8.67 -12.45
CA HIS A 155 -3.24 8.65 -11.41
C HIS A 155 -2.18 9.76 -11.60
N ASP A 156 -2.24 10.79 -10.76
CA ASP A 156 -1.18 11.81 -10.67
C ASP A 156 -0.03 11.32 -9.77
N THR A 157 1.07 10.95 -10.41
CA THR A 157 2.27 10.46 -9.73
C THR A 157 2.92 11.52 -8.85
N ALA A 158 2.91 12.80 -9.28
CA ALA A 158 3.54 13.88 -8.53
C ALA A 158 2.75 14.18 -7.25
N LYS A 159 1.41 14.23 -7.35
CA LYS A 159 0.51 14.38 -6.20
C LYS A 159 0.62 13.19 -5.24
N TRP A 160 0.66 11.96 -5.74
CA TRP A 160 0.81 10.76 -4.91
C TRP A 160 2.14 10.73 -4.15
N ARG A 161 3.25 11.08 -4.82
CA ARG A 161 4.59 11.11 -4.21
C ARG A 161 4.68 12.05 -3.00
N LYS A 162 3.87 13.10 -2.94
CA LYS A 162 3.85 14.04 -1.80
C LYS A 162 3.34 13.40 -0.50
N ILE A 163 2.55 12.33 -0.57
CA ILE A 163 1.83 11.80 0.60
C ILE A 163 2.01 10.29 0.81
N CYS A 164 2.50 9.55 -0.20
CA CYS A 164 2.60 8.10 -0.17
C CYS A 164 3.41 7.56 1.02
N ILE A 165 4.48 8.26 1.43
CA ILE A 165 5.27 7.90 2.61
C ILE A 165 4.43 8.01 3.89
N LEU A 166 3.67 9.09 4.04
CA LEU A 166 2.83 9.29 5.23
C LEU A 166 1.78 8.18 5.34
N ILE A 167 1.11 7.86 4.23
CA ILE A 167 0.13 6.77 4.15
C ILE A 167 0.75 5.44 4.56
N MET A 168 1.92 5.08 4.00
CA MET A 168 2.62 3.84 4.35
C MET A 168 3.12 3.85 5.81
N THR A 169 3.48 5.01 6.34
CA THR A 169 3.92 5.15 7.73
C THR A 169 2.77 4.93 8.70
N ILE A 170 1.59 5.49 8.43
CA ILE A 170 0.38 5.26 9.21
C ILE A 170 0.04 3.77 9.24
N ALA A 171 0.08 3.11 8.08
CA ALA A 171 -0.19 1.68 7.96
C ALA A 171 0.81 0.82 8.76
N ASN A 172 2.11 1.08 8.61
CA ASN A 172 3.15 0.36 9.36
C ASN A 172 3.05 0.60 10.86
N TRP A 173 2.75 1.83 11.29
CA TRP A 173 2.55 2.12 12.70
C TRP A 173 1.39 1.31 13.28
N ALA A 174 0.24 1.27 12.61
CA ALA A 174 -0.91 0.46 13.05
C ALA A 174 -0.58 -1.04 13.07
N LYS A 175 0.06 -1.55 12.02
CA LYS A 175 0.52 -2.94 11.92
C LYS A 175 1.37 -3.34 13.13
N TYR A 176 2.45 -2.62 13.42
CA TYR A 176 3.39 -2.99 14.48
C TYR A 176 2.92 -2.64 15.89
N SER A 177 2.10 -1.60 16.07
CA SER A 177 1.57 -1.24 17.39
C SER A 177 0.48 -2.20 17.87
N GLN A 178 -0.26 -2.83 16.95
CA GLN A 178 -1.36 -3.74 17.27
C GLN A 178 -0.94 -5.23 17.24
N ASN A 179 0.22 -5.55 16.67
CA ASN A 179 0.74 -6.91 16.55
C ASN A 179 2.17 -6.98 17.11
N VAL A 180 2.28 -7.19 18.43
CA VAL A 180 3.55 -7.29 19.18
C VAL A 180 4.01 -8.74 19.27
#